data_AF-A0A401IGB8-F1
#
_entry.id   AF-A0A401IGB8-F1
#
_cell.length_a   1.000
_cell.length_b   1.000
_cell.length_c   1.000
_cell.angle_alpha   90.00
_cell.angle_beta   90.00
_cell.angle_gamma   90.00
#
_symmetry.space_group_name_H-M   'P 1'
#
loop_
_entity.id
_entity.type
_entity.pdbx_description
1 polymer ?
#
loop_
_entity_poly.entity_id
_entity_poly.type
_entity_poly.pdbx_seq_one_letter_code
_entity_poly.pdbx_strand_id
1 'polypeptide(L)'
;MPLDEANKLDLQKQLHTLNEVNKSLIGCETIEEVITKALQQVRYHLNVQVASIFLFNKDGYIQGMGINGIDKDRQEIDGKKFLRCLNIFTTDNYDSDYNNIM
;
A
#
# COMPACT_ATOMS: atom_id res chain seq x y z
N MET A 1 -36.60 -13.82 0.09
CA MET A 1 -35.54 -14.64 -0.54
C MET A 1 -34.54 -14.99 0.54
N PRO A 2 -34.26 -16.28 0.82
CA PRO A 2 -33.17 -16.64 1.71
C PRO A 2 -31.85 -16.18 1.09
N LEU A 3 -30.93 -15.63 1.89
CA LEU A 3 -29.56 -15.41 1.43
C LEU A 3 -29.00 -16.76 0.99
N ASP A 4 -28.58 -16.84 -0.26
CA ASP A 4 -27.83 -17.97 -0.81
C ASP A 4 -26.66 -18.30 0.13
N GLU A 5 -26.54 -19.56 0.55
CA GLU A 5 -25.51 -20.02 1.49
C GLU A 5 -24.10 -19.70 0.98
N ALA A 6 -23.91 -19.64 -0.34
CA ALA A 6 -22.66 -19.21 -0.97
C ALA A 6 -22.33 -17.73 -0.65
N ASN A 7 -23.32 -16.84 -0.71
CA ASN A 7 -23.15 -15.42 -0.38
C ASN A 7 -22.86 -15.22 1.11
N LYS A 8 -23.50 -16.02 1.97
CA LYS A 8 -23.24 -15.99 3.41
C LYS A 8 -21.80 -16.42 3.72
N LEU A 9 -21.30 -17.46 3.05
CA LEU A 9 -19.93 -17.93 3.22
C LEU A 9 -18.91 -16.88 2.73
N ASP A 10 -19.17 -16.19 1.63
CA ASP A 10 -18.29 -15.14 1.11
C ASP A 10 -18.21 -13.95 2.07
N LEU A 11 -19.35 -13.46 2.57
CA LEU A 11 -19.41 -12.40 3.56
C LEU A 11 -18.67 -12.77 4.86
N GLN A 12 -18.77 -14.02 5.30
CA GLN A 12 -18.03 -14.50 6.47
C GLN A 12 -16.51 -14.47 6.24
N LYS A 13 -16.04 -14.83 5.04
CA LYS A 13 -14.63 -14.74 4.68
C LYS A 13 -14.14 -13.30 4.64
N GLN A 14 -14.89 -12.40 4.01
CA GLN A 14 -14.57 -10.97 3.97
C GLN A 14 -14.48 -10.37 5.37
N LEU A 15 -15.43 -10.68 6.25
CA LEU A 15 -15.43 -10.21 7.64
C LEU A 15 -14.25 -10.77 8.43
N HIS A 16 -13.92 -12.04 8.22
CA HIS A 16 -12.76 -12.66 8.86
C HIS A 16 -11.46 -11.97 8.42
N THR A 17 -11.27 -11.77 7.11
CA THR A 17 -10.13 -11.04 6.57
C THR A 17 -10.04 -9.63 7.17
N LEU A 18 -11.14 -8.88 7.23
CA LEU A 18 -11.16 -7.54 7.80
C LEU A 18 -10.74 -7.54 9.28
N ASN A 19 -11.20 -8.52 10.06
CA ASN A 19 -10.83 -8.66 11.47
C ASN A 19 -9.34 -8.96 11.65
N GLU A 20 -8.76 -9.82 10.83
CA GLU A 20 -7.32 -10.13 10.90
C GLU A 20 -6.46 -8.93 10.48
N VAL A 21 -6.88 -8.19 9.45
CA VAL A 21 -6.25 -6.91 9.07
C VAL A 21 -6.32 -5.93 10.25
N ASN A 22 -7.49 -5.76 10.86
CA ASN A 22 -7.68 -4.80 11.95
C ASN A 22 -6.79 -5.13 13.17
N LYS A 23 -6.72 -6.40 13.58
CA LYS A 23 -5.81 -6.85 14.66
C LYS A 23 -4.35 -6.55 14.35
N SER A 24 -3.93 -6.79 13.11
CA SER A 24 -2.55 -6.55 12.65
C SER A 24 -2.18 -5.06 12.68
N LEU A 25 -3.14 -4.19 12.38
CA LEU A 25 -2.95 -2.73 12.40
C LEU A 25 -2.96 -2.15 13.82
N ILE A 26 -3.87 -2.58 14.69
CA ILE A 26 -3.98 -2.09 16.08
C ILE A 26 -2.70 -2.38 16.88
N GLY A 27 -2.01 -3.48 16.60
CA GLY A 27 -0.77 -3.86 17.28
C GLY A 27 0.49 -3.13 16.81
N CYS A 28 0.40 -2.15 15.91
CA CYS A 28 1.55 -1.37 15.47
C CYS A 28 1.87 -0.23 16.46
N GLU A 29 3.14 0.03 16.68
CA GLU A 29 3.60 1.05 17.64
C GLU A 29 3.83 2.40 16.97
N THR A 30 4.08 2.40 15.65
CA THR A 30 4.38 3.61 14.89
C THR A 30 3.46 3.80 13.69
N ILE A 31 3.31 5.06 13.26
CA ILE A 31 2.54 5.39 12.06
C ILE A 31 3.13 4.76 10.79
N GLU A 32 4.45 4.62 10.73
CA GLU A 32 5.16 4.01 9.61
C GLU A 32 4.87 2.52 9.50
N GLU A 33 4.80 1.81 10.63
CA GLU A 33 4.38 0.40 10.67
C GLU A 33 2.94 0.23 10.23
N VAL A 34 2.02 1.08 10.73
CA VAL A 34 0.60 1.05 10.34
C VAL A 34 0.47 1.23 8.82
N ILE A 35 1.13 2.25 8.27
CA ILE A 35 1.08 2.57 6.84
C ILE A 35 1.68 1.44 6.02
N THR A 36 2.83 0.90 6.43
CA THR A 36 3.49 -0.22 5.74
C THR A 36 2.57 -1.43 5.67
N LYS A 37 1.99 -1.84 6.81
CA LYS A 37 1.08 -2.98 6.84
C LYS A 37 -0.20 -2.72 6.05
N ALA A 38 -0.77 -1.53 6.14
CA ALA A 38 -1.97 -1.18 5.39
C ALA A 38 -1.73 -1.24 3.88
N LEU A 39 -0.61 -0.67 3.41
CA LEU A 39 -0.24 -0.70 1.99
C LEU A 39 0.05 -2.12 1.50
N GLN A 40 0.62 -3.00 2.34
CA GLN A 40 0.80 -4.41 2.00
C GLN A 40 -0.54 -5.12 1.77
N GLN A 41 -1.55 -4.84 2.61
CA GLN A 41 -2.90 -5.39 2.43
C GLN A 41 -3.56 -4.86 1.15
N VAL A 42 -3.48 -3.55 0.89
CA VAL A 42 -4.00 -2.94 -0.34
C VAL A 42 -3.34 -3.57 -1.57
N ARG A 43 -2.01 -3.70 -1.57
CA ARG A 43 -1.25 -4.31 -2.65
C ARG A 43 -1.71 -5.74 -2.92
N TYR A 44 -1.86 -6.54 -1.87
CA TYR A 44 -2.30 -7.92 -1.95
C TYR A 44 -3.74 -8.06 -2.49
N HIS A 45 -4.68 -7.28 -1.94
CA HIS A 45 -6.10 -7.39 -2.30
C HIS A 45 -6.42 -6.85 -3.69
N LEU A 46 -5.72 -5.80 -4.13
CA LEU A 46 -5.89 -5.26 -5.48
C LEU A 46 -5.01 -5.98 -6.52
N ASN A 47 -4.17 -6.92 -6.09
CA ASN A 47 -3.21 -7.63 -6.94
C ASN A 47 -2.36 -6.66 -7.80
N VAL A 48 -1.85 -5.60 -7.17
CA VAL A 48 -1.00 -4.60 -7.82
C VAL A 48 0.46 -4.80 -7.43
N GLN A 49 1.38 -4.31 -8.26
CA GLN A 49 2.82 -4.43 -7.99
C GLN A 49 3.32 -3.40 -6.97
N VAL A 50 2.66 -2.25 -6.87
CA VAL A 50 3.09 -1.13 -6.01
C VAL A 50 1.88 -0.47 -5.35
N ALA A 51 2.07 0.00 -4.11
CA ALA A 51 1.07 0.78 -3.38
C ALA A 51 1.75 1.93 -2.64
N SER A 52 1.11 3.09 -2.64
CA SER A 52 1.55 4.30 -1.92
C SER A 52 0.35 5.08 -1.38
N ILE A 53 0.57 5.91 -0.38
CA ILE A 53 -0.40 6.80 0.23
C ILE A 53 0.19 8.21 0.33
N PHE A 54 -0.68 9.21 0.18
CA PHE A 54 -0.35 10.61 0.43
C PHE A 54 -1.08 11.08 1.67
N LEU A 55 -0.33 11.56 2.65
CA LEU A 55 -0.87 12.16 3.86
C LEU A 55 -0.91 13.67 3.68
N PHE A 56 -2.09 14.26 3.81
CA PHE A 56 -2.28 15.70 3.79
C PHE A 56 -2.42 16.19 5.22
N ASN A 57 -1.54 17.10 5.65
CA ASN A 57 -1.70 17.74 6.95
C ASN A 57 -2.53 19.03 6.82
N LYS A 58 -2.97 19.53 7.97
CA LYS A 58 -3.77 20.77 8.07
C LYS A 58 -3.07 22.02 7.52
N ASP A 59 -1.75 21.97 7.42
CA ASP A 59 -0.90 23.08 6.97
C ASP A 59 -0.65 23.00 5.44
N GLY A 60 -1.28 22.04 4.75
CA GLY A 60 -1.18 21.86 3.30
C GLY A 60 0.05 21.10 2.83
N TYR A 61 0.88 20.57 3.74
CA TYR A 61 1.99 19.70 3.36
C TYR A 61 1.49 18.31 2.98
N ILE A 62 2.08 17.79 1.92
CA ILE A 62 1.86 16.45 1.39
C ILE A 62 3.06 15.62 1.80
N GLN A 63 2.83 14.51 2.49
CA GLN A 63 3.85 13.50 2.75
C GLN A 63 3.50 12.23 1.98
N GLY A 64 4.33 11.89 0.98
CA GLY A 64 4.23 10.61 0.27
C GLY A 64 4.89 9.50 1.08
N MET A 65 4.17 8.38 1.27
CA MET A 65 4.72 7.16 1.86
C MET A 65 4.35 5.97 0.97
N GLY A 66 5.26 5.02 0.81
CA GLY A 66 5.02 3.84 -0.02
C GLY A 66 5.88 2.66 0.41
N ILE A 67 5.51 1.48 -0.07
CA ILE A 67 6.23 0.24 0.17
C ILE A 67 7.02 -0.17 -1.07
N ASN A 68 8.00 -1.06 -0.89
CA ASN A 68 8.70 -1.71 -2.01
C ASN A 68 7.69 -2.36 -2.97
N GLY A 69 8.02 -2.32 -4.26
CA GLY A 69 7.25 -3.02 -5.28
C GLY A 69 7.44 -4.52 -5.17
N ILE A 70 6.59 -5.30 -5.82
CA ILE A 70 6.82 -6.73 -6.07
C ILE A 70 6.88 -7.01 -7.57
N ASP A 71 7.80 -7.89 -7.95
CA ASP A 71 7.86 -8.41 -9.30
C ASP A 71 6.81 -9.51 -9.55
N LYS A 72 6.83 -10.07 -10.77
CA LYS A 72 5.96 -11.18 -11.18
C LYS A 72 6.17 -12.47 -10.35
N ASP A 73 7.35 -12.62 -9.74
CA ASP A 73 7.79 -13.76 -8.94
C ASP A 73 7.59 -13.49 -7.43
N ARG A 74 6.86 -12.41 -7.09
CA ARG A 74 6.58 -11.91 -5.73
C ARG A 74 7.83 -11.56 -4.92
N GLN A 75 8.94 -11.28 -5.59
CA GLN A 75 10.14 -10.76 -4.95
C GLN A 75 10.05 -9.24 -4.82
N GLU A 76 10.58 -8.72 -3.72
CA GLU A 76 10.63 -7.27 -3.52
C GLU A 76 11.55 -6.61 -4.55
N ILE A 77 11.02 -5.58 -5.22
CA ILE A 77 11.79 -4.66 -6.04
C ILE A 77 12.07 -3.45 -5.15
N ASP A 78 13.36 -3.10 -4.96
CA ASP A 78 13.77 -1.95 -4.14
C ASP A 78 13.04 -0.67 -4.58
N GLY A 79 12.15 -0.21 -3.70
CA GLY A 79 11.25 0.92 -3.92
C GLY A 79 11.94 2.28 -3.86
N LYS A 80 13.24 2.35 -3.55
CA LYS A 80 14.00 3.62 -3.59
C LYS A 80 13.94 4.29 -4.96
N LYS A 81 13.75 3.54 -6.05
CA LYS A 81 13.53 4.12 -7.39
C LYS A 81 12.09 4.63 -7.59
N PHE A 82 11.08 3.94 -7.07
CA PHE A 82 9.67 4.33 -7.22
C PHE A 82 9.28 5.51 -6.33
N LEU A 83 9.76 5.55 -5.09
CA LEU A 83 9.54 6.66 -4.16
C LEU A 83 10.22 7.95 -4.62
N ARG A 84 11.36 7.87 -5.34
CA ARG A 84 11.98 9.03 -6.00
C ARG A 84 11.08 9.64 -7.08
N CYS A 85 10.31 8.82 -7.80
CA CYS A 85 9.32 9.31 -8.77
C CYS A 85 8.11 9.96 -8.08
N LEU A 86 7.77 9.58 -6.85
CA LEU A 86 6.70 10.19 -6.05
C LEU A 86 7.14 11.49 -5.36
N ASN A 87 8.44 11.65 -5.08
CA ASN A 87 9.04 12.91 -4.58
C ASN A 87 8.98 14.06 -5.60
N ILE A 88 8.46 13.85 -6.81
CA ILE A 88 8.13 14.95 -7.74
C ILE A 88 7.12 15.94 -7.11
N PHE A 89 6.36 15.52 -6.10
CA PHE A 89 5.43 16.39 -5.37
C PHE A 89 6.01 17.03 -4.10
N THR A 90 7.24 16.68 -3.70
CA THR A 90 7.86 17.21 -2.48
C THR A 90 9.35 17.49 -2.73
N THR A 91 9.64 18.75 -3.05
CA THR A 91 10.95 19.41 -3.07
C THR A 91 11.96 18.97 -4.14
N ASP A 92 12.19 19.89 -5.09
CA ASP A 92 13.39 20.13 -5.92
C ASP A 92 14.49 19.06 -5.84
N ASN A 93 14.51 18.11 -6.78
CA ASN A 93 15.73 17.56 -7.40
C ASN A 93 15.35 16.56 -8.52
N TYR A 94 15.44 17.02 -9.77
CA TYR A 94 15.43 16.17 -10.95
C TYR A 94 16.80 15.50 -11.10
N ASP A 95 16.86 14.17 -11.02
CA ASP A 95 18.05 13.41 -11.40
C ASP A 95 17.76 12.56 -12.65
N SER A 96 18.69 12.61 -13.60
CA SER A 96 18.55 12.30 -15.04
C SER A 96 18.54 10.81 -15.44
N ASP A 97 18.24 9.88 -14.53
CA ASP A 97 18.46 8.43 -14.76
C ASP A 97 17.24 7.65 -15.28
N TYR A 98 16.23 8.35 -15.82
CA TYR A 98 14.98 7.75 -16.31
C TYR A 98 15.12 6.83 -17.54
N ASN A 99 16.31 6.72 -18.16
CA ASN A 99 16.49 5.99 -19.42
C ASN A 99 16.79 4.49 -19.30
N ASN A 100 16.73 3.89 -18.11
CA ASN A 100 17.06 2.46 -17.90
C ASN A 100 15.91 1.60 -17.35
N ILE A 101 14.66 2.05 -17.50
CA ILE A 101 13.47 1.27 -17.09
C ILE A 101 12.44 1.22 -18.24
N MET A 102 12.90 0.86 -19.45
CA MET A 102 12.04 0.32 -20.51
C MET A 102 12.47 -1.09 -20.85
#